data_AF-A0A822LAN5-F1
#
_entry.id   AF-A0A822LAN5-F1
#
_cell.length_a   1.000
_cell.length_b   1.000
_cell.length_c   1.000
_cell.angle_alpha   90.00
_cell.angle_beta   90.00
_cell.angle_gamma   90.00
#
_symmetry.space_group_name_H-M   'P 1'
#
loop_
_entity.id
_entity.type
_entity.pdbx_description
1 polymer ?
#
loop_
_entity_poly.entity_id
_entity_poly.type
_entity_poly.pdbx_seq_one_letter_code
_entity_poly.pdbx_strand_id
1 'polypeptide(L)'
;METLFHLVAFAFVFAFGASVGSFLNVVIYRLPKGISLVSPPSHCPKCHHRLGKSENIPVFGWLWLGGRCRWCRTPISVRYPAIETFTGLLFCLVLGDFSFSWQTLGYWILLSWLLALALIDFDTMTLPNSLTQSGLVLGIVFQTLLGWQNNQSVIYLFSAIASAVLGVWLFDLIRWGGSFALGQQAMGGGDAKLAAMIGAWLGWQALLVTAFLACAIGAAIGIMGIFLGKMGKKQAIPFGPFLALGALMSVFWSDKIISAYQTIFFPLL
;
A
#
# COMPACT_ATOMS: atom_id res chain seq x y z
N MET A 1 -2.91 27.02 -22.49
CA MET A 1 -1.86 26.04 -22.87
C MET A 1 -1.43 25.22 -21.66
N GLU A 2 -1.18 25.83 -20.50
CA GLU A 2 -0.81 25.11 -19.26
C GLU A 2 -1.88 24.11 -18.78
N THR A 3 -3.16 24.49 -18.81
CA THR A 3 -4.27 23.59 -18.43
C THR A 3 -4.34 22.34 -19.31
N LEU A 4 -4.12 22.48 -20.61
CA LEU A 4 -4.07 21.36 -21.55
C LEU A 4 -2.87 20.46 -21.26
N PHE A 5 -1.71 21.03 -20.98
CA PHE A 5 -0.50 20.29 -20.61
C PHE A 5 -0.72 19.45 -19.34
N HIS A 6 -1.28 20.04 -18.29
CA HIS A 6 -1.60 19.31 -17.06
C HIS A 6 -2.59 18.18 -17.32
N LEU A 7 -3.66 18.44 -18.06
CA LEU A 7 -4.66 17.41 -18.37
C LEU A 7 -4.05 16.22 -19.11
N VAL A 8 -3.17 16.48 -20.09
CA VAL A 8 -2.44 15.43 -20.82
C VAL A 8 -1.49 14.66 -19.89
N ALA A 9 -0.76 15.36 -19.02
CA ALA A 9 0.13 14.72 -18.05
C ALA A 9 -0.64 13.82 -17.07
N PHE A 10 -1.74 14.30 -16.48
CA PHE A 10 -2.59 13.50 -15.59
C PHE A 10 -3.22 12.30 -16.32
N ALA A 11 -3.64 12.46 -17.58
CA ALA A 11 -4.17 11.35 -18.37
C ALA A 11 -3.10 10.26 -18.60
N PHE A 12 -1.87 10.66 -18.91
CA PHE A 12 -0.76 9.73 -19.09
C PHE A 12 -0.40 9.02 -17.78
N VAL A 13 -0.32 9.76 -16.67
CA VAL A 13 -0.03 9.20 -15.33
C VAL A 13 -1.14 8.27 -14.88
N PHE A 14 -2.41 8.62 -15.12
CA PHE A 14 -3.53 7.73 -14.83
C PHE A 14 -3.42 6.42 -15.62
N ALA A 15 -3.14 6.48 -16.93
CA ALA A 15 -2.98 5.30 -17.76
C ALA A 15 -1.80 4.42 -17.31
N PHE A 16 -0.69 5.05 -16.92
CA PHE A 16 0.47 4.36 -16.36
C PHE A 16 0.13 3.69 -15.02
N GLY A 17 -0.47 4.43 -14.08
CA GLY A 17 -0.89 3.91 -12.78
C GLY A 17 -1.93 2.79 -12.90
N ALA A 18 -2.88 2.90 -13.84
CA ALA A 18 -3.85 1.84 -14.13
C ALA A 18 -3.17 0.58 -14.70
N SER A 19 -2.13 0.75 -15.52
CA SER A 19 -1.31 -0.38 -16.02
C SER A 19 -0.56 -1.07 -14.89
N VAL A 20 0.01 -0.30 -13.96
CA VAL A 20 0.61 -0.84 -12.72
C VAL A 20 -0.44 -1.56 -11.89
N GLY A 21 -1.63 -0.97 -11.69
CA GLY A 21 -2.74 -1.60 -10.98
C GLY A 21 -3.19 -2.92 -11.62
N SER A 22 -3.15 -3.03 -12.94
CA SER A 22 -3.44 -4.27 -13.67
C SER A 22 -2.41 -5.35 -13.35
N PHE A 23 -1.13 -4.97 -13.26
CA PHE A 23 -0.08 -5.87 -12.79
C PHE A 23 -0.23 -6.24 -11.30
N LEU A 24 -0.65 -5.29 -10.45
CA LEU A 24 -0.91 -5.58 -9.03
C LEU A 24 -2.00 -6.64 -8.85
N ASN A 25 -3.05 -6.65 -9.68
CA ASN A 25 -4.04 -7.74 -9.67
C ASN A 25 -3.38 -9.12 -9.86
N VAL A 26 -2.38 -9.22 -10.73
CA VAL A 26 -1.61 -10.46 -10.95
C VAL A 26 -0.83 -10.83 -9.69
N VAL A 27 -0.14 -9.87 -9.08
CA VAL A 27 0.65 -10.07 -7.85
C VAL A 27 -0.24 -10.54 -6.71
N ILE A 28 -1.35 -9.85 -6.47
CA ILE A 28 -2.31 -10.15 -5.38
C ILE A 28 -2.86 -11.57 -5.51
N TYR A 29 -3.20 -11.99 -6.74
CA TYR A 29 -3.78 -13.32 -6.95
C TYR A 29 -2.73 -14.45 -6.93
N ARG A 30 -1.56 -14.25 -7.54
CA ARG A 30 -0.59 -15.32 -7.82
C ARG A 30 0.44 -15.51 -6.73
N LEU A 31 0.91 -14.42 -6.11
CA LEU A 31 2.00 -14.48 -5.15
C LEU A 31 1.67 -15.33 -3.90
N PRO A 32 0.48 -15.21 -3.28
CA PRO A 32 0.12 -16.05 -2.12
C PRO A 32 -0.01 -17.54 -2.48
N LYS A 33 -0.27 -17.85 -3.75
CA LYS A 33 -0.41 -19.21 -4.27
C LYS A 33 0.89 -19.81 -4.80
N GLY A 34 2.00 -19.07 -4.74
CA GLY A 34 3.29 -19.50 -5.30
C GLY A 34 3.29 -19.65 -6.82
N ILE A 35 2.35 -19.02 -7.53
CA ILE A 35 2.26 -19.09 -8.99
C ILE A 35 3.20 -18.04 -9.60
N SER A 36 3.85 -18.37 -10.71
CA SER A 36 4.72 -17.44 -11.45
C SER A 36 3.98 -16.17 -11.88
N LEU A 37 4.62 -15.02 -11.65
CA LEU A 37 4.11 -13.69 -12.03
C LEU A 37 4.20 -13.43 -13.53
N VAL A 38 5.11 -14.12 -14.23
CA VAL A 38 5.42 -13.88 -15.65
C VAL A 38 4.62 -14.80 -16.57
N SER A 39 4.47 -16.07 -16.18
CA SER A 39 3.85 -17.11 -17.01
C SER A 39 2.88 -17.95 -16.19
N PRO A 40 1.67 -18.28 -16.70
CA PRO A 40 1.11 -17.96 -18.02
C PRO A 40 0.59 -16.52 -18.13
N PRO A 41 0.30 -16.01 -19.33
CA PRO A 41 -0.36 -14.70 -19.52
C PRO A 41 -1.76 -14.67 -18.88
N SER A 42 -2.33 -13.46 -18.78
CA SER A 42 -3.70 -13.25 -18.27
C SER A 42 -4.71 -14.04 -19.09
N HIS A 43 -5.58 -14.78 -18.41
CA HIS A 43 -6.55 -15.68 -19.02
C HIS A 43 -7.86 -15.72 -18.23
N CYS A 44 -8.94 -16.12 -18.90
CA CYS A 44 -10.23 -16.32 -18.25
C CYS A 44 -10.16 -17.52 -17.28
N PRO A 45 -10.66 -17.40 -16.04
CA PRO A 45 -10.58 -18.49 -15.05
C PRO A 45 -11.44 -19.71 -15.39
N LYS A 46 -12.43 -19.59 -16.29
CA LYS A 46 -13.35 -20.68 -16.65
C LYS A 46 -13.00 -21.37 -17.96
N CYS A 47 -12.78 -20.60 -19.03
CA CYS A 47 -12.50 -21.16 -20.35
C CYS A 47 -11.01 -21.17 -20.70
N HIS A 48 -10.14 -20.67 -19.82
CA HIS A 48 -8.69 -20.53 -20.04
C HIS A 48 -8.31 -19.77 -21.33
N HIS A 49 -9.26 -19.03 -21.90
CA HIS A 49 -8.99 -18.19 -23.05
C HIS A 49 -7.96 -17.13 -22.66
N ARG A 50 -6.89 -17.03 -23.44
CA ARG A 50 -5.82 -16.04 -23.28
C ARG A 50 -6.31 -14.67 -23.73
N LEU A 51 -6.39 -13.70 -22.82
CA LEU A 51 -6.91 -12.37 -23.12
C LEU A 51 -6.09 -11.69 -24.23
N GLY A 52 -6.80 -11.14 -25.22
CA GLY A 52 -6.22 -10.34 -26.29
C GLY A 52 -5.79 -8.95 -25.80
N LYS A 53 -5.02 -8.22 -26.64
CA LYS A 53 -4.50 -6.89 -26.30
C LYS A 53 -5.60 -5.90 -25.90
N SER A 54 -6.71 -5.88 -26.64
CA SER A 54 -7.84 -4.97 -26.37
C SER A 54 -8.61 -5.31 -25.09
N GLU A 55 -8.59 -6.57 -24.67
CA GLU A 55 -9.27 -7.06 -23.47
C GLU A 55 -8.45 -6.82 -22.21
N ASN A 56 -7.15 -6.60 -22.36
CA ASN A 56 -6.18 -6.36 -21.30
C ASN A 56 -5.83 -4.86 -21.17
N ILE A 57 -6.59 -3.96 -21.79
CA ILE A 57 -6.45 -2.51 -21.58
C ILE A 57 -7.04 -2.19 -20.19
N PRO A 58 -6.26 -1.60 -19.27
CA PRO A 58 -6.73 -1.31 -17.92
C PRO A 58 -8.02 -0.49 -17.94
N VAL A 59 -8.99 -0.86 -17.09
CA VAL A 59 -10.33 -0.30 -16.93
C VAL A 59 -11.22 -0.48 -18.18
N PHE A 60 -10.76 -0.02 -19.34
CA PHE A 60 -11.55 0.00 -20.58
C PHE A 60 -11.82 -1.39 -21.15
N GLY A 61 -10.88 -2.34 -21.03
CA GLY A 61 -11.09 -3.72 -21.48
C GLY A 61 -12.29 -4.37 -20.77
N TRP A 62 -12.42 -4.15 -19.46
CA TRP A 62 -13.56 -4.63 -18.68
C TRP A 62 -14.87 -3.90 -19.06
N LEU A 63 -14.81 -2.58 -19.22
CA LEU A 63 -15.98 -1.77 -19.60
C LEU A 63 -16.53 -2.14 -20.99
N TRP A 64 -15.68 -2.28 -22.00
CA TRP A 64 -16.10 -2.66 -23.36
C TRP A 64 -16.68 -4.07 -23.43
N LEU A 65 -16.20 -4.97 -22.58
CA LEU A 65 -16.72 -6.34 -22.48
C LEU A 65 -17.99 -6.44 -21.60
N GLY A 66 -18.43 -5.33 -20.99
CA GLY A 66 -19.56 -5.31 -20.06
C GLY A 66 -19.33 -6.20 -18.83
N GLY A 67 -18.08 -6.31 -18.40
CA GLY A 67 -17.66 -7.13 -17.26
C GLY A 67 -17.82 -8.63 -17.46
N ARG A 68 -17.84 -9.14 -18.70
CA ARG A 68 -17.97 -10.56 -19.00
C ARG A 68 -16.90 -11.02 -19.98
N CYS A 69 -16.45 -12.26 -19.84
CA CYS A 69 -15.54 -12.83 -20.84
C CYS A 69 -16.19 -12.87 -22.23
N ARG A 70 -15.45 -12.49 -23.28
CA ARG A 70 -15.93 -12.47 -24.67
C ARG A 70 -16.41 -13.84 -25.18
N TRP A 71 -15.73 -14.92 -24.81
CA TRP A 71 -16.06 -16.28 -25.26
C TRP A 71 -17.09 -16.98 -24.38
N CYS A 72 -16.82 -17.10 -23.08
CA CYS A 72 -17.66 -17.90 -22.18
C CYS A 72 -18.71 -17.10 -21.41
N ARG A 73 -18.79 -15.78 -21.62
CA ARG A 73 -19.74 -14.84 -20.97
C ARG A 73 -19.75 -14.88 -19.44
N THR A 74 -18.77 -15.54 -18.83
CA THR A 74 -18.64 -15.62 -17.37
C THR A 74 -18.33 -14.23 -16.82
N PRO A 75 -18.98 -13.81 -15.72
CA PRO A 75 -18.74 -12.51 -15.12
C PRO A 75 -17.29 -12.42 -14.62
N ILE A 76 -16.64 -11.29 -14.92
CA ILE A 76 -15.31 -10.93 -14.42
C ILE A 76 -15.53 -9.96 -13.26
N SER A 77 -14.89 -10.22 -12.12
CA SER A 77 -15.06 -9.42 -10.90
C SER A 77 -14.77 -7.93 -11.13
N VAL A 78 -15.58 -7.06 -10.53
CA VAL A 78 -15.39 -5.60 -10.51
C VAL A 78 -14.11 -5.21 -9.76
N ARG A 79 -13.56 -6.11 -8.94
CA ARG A 79 -12.31 -5.90 -8.22
C ARG A 79 -11.14 -5.54 -9.15
N TYR A 80 -11.08 -6.12 -10.34
CA TYR A 80 -10.02 -5.85 -11.31
C TYR A 80 -9.99 -4.37 -11.77
N PRO A 81 -11.05 -3.84 -12.43
CA PRO A 81 -11.07 -2.44 -12.84
C PRO A 81 -11.07 -1.47 -11.66
N ALA A 82 -11.57 -1.87 -10.49
CA ALA A 82 -11.52 -1.05 -9.29
C ALA A 82 -10.08 -0.82 -8.81
N ILE A 83 -9.24 -1.86 -8.75
CA ILE A 83 -7.82 -1.74 -8.37
C ILE A 83 -7.05 -0.93 -9.41
N GLU A 84 -7.32 -1.15 -10.70
CA GLU A 84 -6.70 -0.38 -11.79
C GLU A 84 -7.03 1.12 -11.68
N THR A 85 -8.31 1.45 -11.52
CA THR A 85 -8.77 2.83 -11.35
C THR A 85 -8.20 3.45 -10.08
N PHE A 86 -8.23 2.74 -8.95
CA PHE A 86 -7.72 3.23 -7.68
C PHE A 86 -6.22 3.52 -7.74
N THR A 87 -5.43 2.63 -8.36
CA THR A 87 -3.98 2.84 -8.55
C THR A 87 -3.70 4.03 -9.46
N GLY A 88 -4.45 4.17 -10.55
CA GLY A 88 -4.36 5.33 -11.45
C GLY A 88 -4.67 6.65 -10.73
N LEU A 89 -5.72 6.68 -9.92
CA LEU A 89 -6.09 7.86 -9.12
C LEU A 89 -5.04 8.18 -8.04
N LEU A 90 -4.50 7.16 -7.36
CA LEU A 90 -3.42 7.36 -6.39
C LEU A 90 -2.19 7.98 -7.04
N PHE A 91 -1.82 7.56 -8.25
CA PHE A 91 -0.67 8.11 -8.94
C PHE A 91 -0.89 9.58 -9.32
N CYS A 92 -2.09 9.92 -9.78
CA CYS A 92 -2.49 11.30 -10.03
C CYS A 92 -2.46 12.13 -8.74
N LEU A 93 -2.96 11.61 -7.62
CA LEU A 93 -2.92 12.32 -6.34
C LEU A 93 -1.48 12.63 -5.91
N VAL A 94 -0.58 11.65 -5.97
CA VAL A 94 0.84 11.88 -5.66
C VAL A 94 1.47 12.91 -6.61
N LEU A 95 1.16 12.86 -7.91
CA LEU A 95 1.67 13.85 -8.86
C LEU A 95 1.18 15.27 -8.54
N GLY A 96 -0.08 15.39 -8.12
CA GLY A 96 -0.69 16.67 -7.76
C GLY A 96 0.01 17.36 -6.58
N ASP A 97 0.39 16.59 -5.56
CA ASP A 97 1.00 17.13 -4.35
C ASP A 97 2.53 17.25 -4.44
N PHE A 98 3.21 16.29 -5.07
CA PHE A 98 4.68 16.22 -5.10
C PHE A 98 5.31 16.65 -6.43
N SER A 99 4.50 17.03 -7.42
CA SER A 99 4.93 17.43 -8.76
C SER A 99 5.83 16.38 -9.45
N PHE A 100 6.54 16.73 -10.52
CA PHE A 100 7.53 15.85 -11.13
C PHE A 100 8.83 15.88 -10.32
N SER A 101 8.98 14.93 -9.39
CA SER A 101 10.14 14.82 -8.49
C SER A 101 10.54 13.35 -8.27
N TRP A 102 11.75 13.11 -7.74
CA TRP A 102 12.18 11.76 -7.35
C TRP A 102 11.29 11.16 -6.25
N GLN A 103 10.74 12.01 -5.40
CA GLN A 103 9.79 11.66 -4.34
C GLN A 103 8.51 11.05 -4.93
N THR A 104 7.98 11.62 -6.01
CA THR A 104 6.80 11.12 -6.72
C THR A 104 6.99 9.68 -7.20
N LEU A 105 8.14 9.37 -7.81
CA LEU A 105 8.46 8.01 -8.23
C LEU A 105 8.56 7.06 -7.05
N GLY A 106 9.18 7.49 -5.95
CA GLY A 106 9.26 6.72 -4.72
C GLY A 106 7.89 6.39 -4.14
N TYR A 107 7.01 7.39 -4.02
CA TYR A 107 5.67 7.19 -3.47
C TYR A 107 4.78 6.35 -4.39
N TRP A 108 4.90 6.46 -5.71
CA TRP A 108 4.23 5.53 -6.62
C TRP A 108 4.62 4.07 -6.36
N ILE A 109 5.91 3.80 -6.15
CA ILE A 109 6.42 2.45 -5.82
C ILE A 109 5.90 2.02 -4.45
N LEU A 110 6.07 2.85 -3.42
CA LEU A 110 5.63 2.55 -2.05
C LEU A 110 4.14 2.23 -1.99
N LEU A 111 3.29 3.10 -2.56
CA LEU A 111 1.84 2.92 -2.53
C LEU A 111 1.41 1.69 -3.33
N SER A 112 2.12 1.33 -4.40
CA SER A 112 1.87 0.09 -5.13
C SER A 112 2.17 -1.15 -4.28
N TRP A 113 3.29 -1.14 -3.53
CA TRP A 113 3.64 -2.21 -2.58
C TRP A 113 2.63 -2.32 -1.44
N LEU A 114 2.26 -1.19 -0.84
CA LEU A 114 1.29 -1.13 0.25
C LEU A 114 -0.09 -1.60 -0.20
N LEU A 115 -0.54 -1.20 -1.39
CA LEU A 115 -1.83 -1.64 -1.94
C LEU A 115 -1.85 -3.16 -2.18
N ALA A 116 -0.77 -3.72 -2.74
CA ALA A 116 -0.67 -5.16 -2.92
C ALA A 116 -0.67 -5.92 -1.58
N LEU A 117 0.14 -5.47 -0.61
CA LEU A 117 0.22 -6.09 0.71
C LEU A 117 -1.12 -6.00 1.47
N ALA A 118 -1.78 -4.84 1.43
CA ALA A 118 -3.10 -4.65 2.03
C ALA A 118 -4.15 -5.59 1.44
N LEU A 119 -4.19 -5.72 0.12
CA LEU A 119 -5.19 -6.56 -0.55
C LEU A 119 -4.90 -8.05 -0.37
N ILE A 120 -3.63 -8.46 -0.30
CA ILE A 120 -3.25 -9.84 0.03
C ILE A 120 -3.61 -10.17 1.49
N ASP A 121 -3.33 -9.27 2.42
CA ASP A 121 -3.67 -9.45 3.83
C ASP A 121 -5.18 -9.47 4.06
N PHE A 122 -5.93 -8.63 3.35
CA PHE A 122 -7.39 -8.65 3.37
C PHE A 122 -7.96 -9.99 2.88
N ASP A 123 -7.36 -10.60 1.86
CA ASP A 123 -7.84 -11.86 1.28
C ASP A 123 -7.41 -13.11 2.06
N THR A 124 -6.18 -13.10 2.58
CA THR A 124 -5.53 -14.31 3.09
C THR A 124 -5.10 -14.21 4.56
N MET A 125 -5.17 -13.03 5.17
CA MET A 125 -4.59 -12.74 6.50
C MET A 125 -3.10 -13.12 6.60
N THR A 126 -2.38 -13.06 5.47
CA THR A 126 -0.95 -13.34 5.40
C THR A 126 -0.22 -12.22 4.68
N LEU A 127 1.00 -11.92 5.15
CA LEU A 127 1.89 -10.96 4.51
C LEU A 127 3.09 -11.72 3.89
N PRO A 128 3.17 -11.82 2.55
CA PRO A 128 4.23 -12.58 1.90
C PRO A 128 5.60 -11.95 2.15
N ASN A 129 6.52 -12.74 2.69
CA ASN A 129 7.87 -12.28 3.05
C ASN A 129 8.65 -11.71 1.86
N SER A 130 8.46 -12.28 0.66
CA SER A 130 9.13 -11.80 -0.56
C SER A 130 8.73 -10.36 -0.89
N LEU A 131 7.48 -9.97 -0.65
CA LEU A 131 6.99 -8.63 -0.96
C LEU A 131 7.37 -7.62 0.12
N THR A 132 7.31 -8.00 1.41
CA THR A 132 7.75 -7.13 2.51
C THR A 132 9.26 -6.89 2.49
N GLN A 133 10.07 -7.92 2.22
CA GLN A 133 11.53 -7.80 2.12
C GLN A 133 11.95 -6.98 0.89
N SER A 134 11.37 -7.26 -0.28
CA SER A 134 11.68 -6.46 -1.48
C SER A 134 11.28 -5.00 -1.29
N GLY A 135 10.11 -4.73 -0.68
CA GLY A 135 9.69 -3.38 -0.36
C GLY A 135 10.63 -2.69 0.62
N LEU A 136 11.12 -3.39 1.65
CA LEU A 136 12.09 -2.86 2.60
C LEU A 136 13.41 -2.46 1.91
N VAL A 137 13.95 -3.35 1.07
CA VAL A 137 15.18 -3.09 0.32
C VAL A 137 15.01 -1.88 -0.60
N LEU A 138 13.88 -1.80 -1.32
CA LEU A 138 13.57 -0.65 -2.17
C LEU A 138 13.45 0.65 -1.37
N GLY A 139 12.92 0.62 -0.15
CA GLY A 139 12.83 1.79 0.72
C GLY A 139 14.19 2.31 1.16
N ILE A 140 15.09 1.41 1.55
CA ILE A 140 16.48 1.77 1.89
C ILE A 140 17.17 2.37 0.66
N VAL A 141 17.06 1.72 -0.50
CA VAL A 141 17.63 2.25 -1.75
C VAL A 141 17.05 3.63 -2.07
N PHE A 142 15.74 3.80 -1.96
CA PHE A 142 15.08 5.08 -2.20
C PHE A 142 15.62 6.19 -1.29
N GLN A 143 15.73 5.94 0.02
CA GLN A 143 16.29 6.91 0.96
C GLN A 143 17.77 7.22 0.67
N THR A 144 18.56 6.24 0.26
CA THR A 144 19.95 6.48 -0.14
C THR A 144 20.06 7.37 -1.37
N LEU A 145 19.16 7.20 -2.34
CA LEU A 145 19.11 8.05 -3.54
C LEU A 145 18.67 9.48 -3.21
N LEU A 146 17.70 9.65 -2.32
CA LEU A 146 17.32 10.96 -1.81
C LEU A 146 18.49 11.63 -1.06
N GLY A 147 19.19 10.86 -0.22
CA GLY A 147 20.36 11.35 0.49
C GLY A 147 21.51 11.71 -0.45
N TRP A 148 21.69 10.99 -1.56
CA TRP A 148 22.66 11.35 -2.59
C TRP A 148 22.36 12.73 -3.19
N GLN A 149 21.10 13.01 -3.54
CA GLN A 149 20.69 14.30 -4.08
C GLN A 149 20.97 15.46 -3.10
N ASN A 150 20.87 15.18 -1.80
CA ASN A 150 21.09 16.15 -0.73
C ASN A 150 22.54 16.16 -0.17
N ASN A 151 23.49 15.47 -0.80
CA ASN A 151 24.88 15.31 -0.32
C ASN A 151 25.01 14.72 1.10
N GLN A 152 24.03 13.94 1.54
CA GLN A 152 23.93 13.36 2.89
C GLN A 152 23.58 11.86 2.85
N SER A 153 24.03 11.14 1.82
CA SER A 153 23.68 9.73 1.58
C SER A 153 23.85 8.82 2.80
N VAL A 154 24.94 8.98 3.57
CA VAL A 154 25.22 8.19 4.78
C VAL A 154 24.17 8.42 5.86
N ILE A 155 23.77 9.68 6.09
CA ILE A 155 22.79 10.04 7.13
C ILE A 155 21.43 9.43 6.78
N TYR A 156 21.01 9.53 5.52
CA TYR A 156 19.74 8.98 5.05
C TYR A 156 19.73 7.44 5.04
N LEU A 157 20.87 6.80 4.75
CA LEU A 157 21.02 5.35 4.87
C LEU A 157 20.81 4.90 6.32
N PHE A 158 21.51 5.54 7.25
CA PHE A 158 21.39 5.21 8.68
C PHE A 158 20.00 5.51 9.20
N SER A 159 19.36 6.61 8.78
CA SER A 159 18.00 6.95 9.20
C SER A 159 16.98 5.93 8.67
N ALA A 160 17.13 5.45 7.43
CA ALA A 160 16.26 4.42 6.87
C ALA A 160 16.39 3.09 7.63
N ILE A 161 17.63 2.64 7.91
CA ILE A 161 17.88 1.42 8.67
C ILE A 161 17.37 1.56 10.11
N ALA A 162 17.68 2.68 10.77
CA ALA A 162 17.22 2.95 12.13
C ALA A 162 15.69 2.96 12.20
N SER A 163 15.02 3.60 11.24
CA SER A 163 13.55 3.65 11.18
C SER A 163 12.94 2.26 10.93
N ALA A 164 13.58 1.43 10.11
CA ALA A 164 13.15 0.04 9.90
C ALA A 164 13.28 -0.80 11.18
N VAL A 165 14.42 -0.70 11.87
CA VAL A 165 14.67 -1.40 13.14
C VAL A 165 13.68 -0.94 14.22
N LEU A 166 13.46 0.37 14.33
CA LEU A 166 12.45 0.94 15.23
C LEU A 166 11.05 0.41 14.91
N GLY A 167 10.70 0.26 13.62
CA GLY A 167 9.44 -0.35 13.21
C GLY A 167 9.28 -1.79 13.69
N VAL A 168 10.30 -2.63 13.51
CA VAL A 168 10.27 -4.00 14.05
C VAL A 168 10.11 -3.99 15.56
N TRP A 169 10.96 -3.24 16.27
CA TRP A 169 10.98 -3.23 17.72
C TRP A 169 9.69 -2.70 18.33
N LEU A 170 9.14 -1.62 17.80
CA LEU A 170 7.88 -1.04 18.27
C LEU A 170 6.74 -2.06 18.17
N PHE A 171 6.59 -2.70 17.02
CA PHE A 171 5.50 -3.63 16.78
C PHE A 171 5.70 -4.98 17.47
N ASP A 172 6.94 -5.46 17.61
CA ASP A 172 7.24 -6.65 18.42
C ASP A 172 7.00 -6.39 19.91
N LEU A 173 7.29 -5.18 20.41
CA LEU A 173 6.99 -4.79 21.80
C LEU A 173 5.48 -4.76 22.03
N ILE A 174 4.71 -4.14 21.12
CA ILE A 174 3.24 -4.14 21.17
C ILE A 174 2.71 -5.57 21.14
N ARG A 175 3.25 -6.42 20.26
CA ARG A 175 2.87 -7.83 20.15
C ARG A 175 3.15 -8.57 21.45
N TRP A 176 4.33 -8.43 22.03
CA TRP A 176 4.72 -9.13 23.25
C TRP A 176 3.92 -8.64 24.46
N GLY A 177 3.84 -7.33 24.68
CA GLY A 177 3.07 -6.72 25.77
C GLY A 177 1.57 -7.00 25.65
N GLY A 178 1.03 -6.91 24.43
CA GLY A 178 -0.36 -7.27 24.16
C GLY A 178 -0.64 -8.76 24.39
N SER A 179 0.29 -9.64 23.99
CA SER A 179 0.12 -11.08 24.21
C SER A 179 0.17 -11.47 25.69
N PHE A 180 1.00 -10.76 26.47
CA PHE A 180 1.04 -10.93 27.92
C PHE A 180 -0.25 -10.44 28.59
N ALA A 181 -0.78 -9.29 28.17
CA ALA A 181 -1.99 -8.70 28.76
C ALA A 181 -3.29 -9.43 28.37
N LEU A 182 -3.41 -9.87 27.12
CA LEU A 182 -4.64 -10.46 26.56
C LEU A 182 -4.63 -12.00 26.59
N GLY A 183 -3.50 -12.64 26.91
CA GLY A 183 -3.35 -14.10 26.92
C GLY A 183 -3.52 -14.76 25.54
N GLN A 184 -3.53 -13.95 24.47
CA GLN A 184 -3.69 -14.37 23.07
C GLN A 184 -2.74 -13.57 22.20
N GLN A 185 -2.36 -14.08 21.02
CA GLN A 185 -1.50 -13.32 20.11
C GLN A 185 -2.20 -12.04 19.67
N ALA A 186 -1.76 -10.90 20.24
CA ALA A 186 -2.40 -9.61 20.03
C ALA A 186 -2.21 -9.07 18.60
N MET A 187 -1.16 -9.50 17.90
CA MET A 187 -0.82 -9.01 16.57
C MET A 187 0.01 -10.01 15.77
N GLY A 188 -0.13 -9.98 14.43
CA GLY A 188 0.58 -10.88 13.52
C GLY A 188 2.05 -10.50 13.37
N GLY A 189 2.93 -11.51 13.27
CA GLY A 189 4.36 -11.26 13.01
C GLY A 189 4.66 -10.65 11.64
N GLY A 190 3.70 -10.65 10.72
CA GLY A 190 3.82 -9.95 9.43
C GLY A 190 3.75 -8.43 9.57
N ASP A 191 2.97 -7.92 10.52
CA ASP A 191 2.73 -6.49 10.71
C ASP A 191 4.02 -5.75 11.13
N ALA A 192 4.87 -6.38 11.94
CA ALA A 192 6.18 -5.85 12.29
C ALA A 192 7.10 -5.67 11.06
N LYS A 193 7.02 -6.60 10.09
CA LYS A 193 7.79 -6.50 8.83
C LYS A 193 7.25 -5.40 7.93
N LEU A 194 5.93 -5.24 7.88
CA LEU A 194 5.29 -4.15 7.16
C LEU A 194 5.65 -2.79 7.78
N ALA A 195 5.67 -2.70 9.11
CA ALA A 195 6.11 -1.51 9.83
C ALA A 195 7.59 -1.18 9.56
N ALA A 196 8.46 -2.20 9.51
CA ALA A 196 9.86 -2.01 9.12
C ALA A 196 9.99 -1.43 7.70
N MET A 197 9.20 -1.96 6.76
CA MET A 197 9.14 -1.43 5.40
C MET A 197 8.67 0.03 5.41
N ILE A 198 7.53 0.34 6.04
CA ILE A 198 7.00 1.71 6.12
C ILE A 198 8.03 2.66 6.74
N GLY A 199 8.70 2.25 7.82
CA GLY A 199 9.75 3.02 8.48
C GLY A 199 10.94 3.30 7.56
N ALA A 200 11.38 2.33 6.77
CA ALA A 200 12.47 2.54 5.80
C ALA A 200 12.12 3.56 4.72
N TRP A 201 10.84 3.65 4.33
CA TRP A 201 10.40 4.59 3.29
C TRP A 201 10.10 5.99 3.84
N LEU A 202 9.32 6.08 4.92
CA LEU A 202 8.79 7.36 5.41
C LEU A 202 9.59 7.94 6.60
N GLY A 203 10.48 7.15 7.19
CA GLY A 203 11.19 7.52 8.41
C GLY A 203 10.39 7.25 9.68
N TRP A 204 11.07 7.35 10.83
CA TRP A 204 10.51 6.98 12.13
C TRP A 204 9.34 7.87 12.59
N GLN A 205 9.34 9.18 12.27
CA GLN A 205 8.27 10.10 12.67
C GLN A 205 6.95 9.74 11.97
N ALA A 206 7.01 9.60 10.65
CA ALA A 206 5.86 9.21 9.85
C ALA A 206 5.39 7.77 10.15
N LEU A 207 6.30 6.88 10.53
CA LEU A 207 5.95 5.54 11.04
C LEU A 207 5.10 5.61 12.31
N LEU A 208 5.41 6.49 13.26
CA LEU A 208 4.60 6.66 14.48
C LEU A 208 3.22 7.21 14.15
N VAL A 209 3.13 8.21 13.27
CA VAL A 209 1.85 8.75 12.78
C VAL A 209 1.05 7.65 12.08
N THR A 210 1.71 6.84 11.25
CA THR A 210 1.09 5.70 10.57
C THR A 210 0.52 4.70 11.56
N ALA A 211 1.29 4.29 12.57
CA ALA A 211 0.84 3.36 13.60
C ALA A 211 -0.37 3.92 14.37
N PHE A 212 -0.33 5.20 14.73
CA PHE A 212 -1.44 5.87 15.41
C PHE A 212 -2.71 5.90 14.55
N LEU A 213 -2.61 6.33 13.28
CA LEU A 213 -3.74 6.37 12.36
C LEU A 213 -4.30 4.98 12.08
N ALA A 214 -3.44 3.98 11.89
CA ALA A 214 -3.84 2.59 11.68
C ALA A 214 -4.64 2.06 12.87
N CYS A 215 -4.17 2.29 14.10
CA CYS A 215 -4.88 1.94 15.32
C CYS A 215 -6.22 2.67 15.44
N ALA A 216 -6.27 3.98 15.15
CA ALA A 216 -7.49 4.78 15.24
C ALA A 216 -8.56 4.30 14.25
N ILE A 217 -8.18 4.08 12.99
CA ILE A 217 -9.09 3.61 11.94
C ILE A 217 -9.53 2.16 12.20
N GLY A 218 -8.58 1.29 12.55
CA GLY A 218 -8.85 -0.12 12.87
C GLY A 218 -9.80 -0.25 14.08
N ALA A 219 -9.59 0.53 15.13
CA ALA A 219 -10.47 0.57 16.29
C ALA A 219 -11.86 1.09 15.93
N ALA A 220 -11.96 2.18 15.17
CA ALA A 220 -13.25 2.75 14.75
C ALA A 220 -14.08 1.73 13.94
N ILE A 221 -13.45 1.08 12.96
CA ILE A 221 -14.11 0.08 12.10
C ILE A 221 -14.44 -1.19 12.90
N GLY A 222 -13.53 -1.65 13.76
CA GLY A 222 -13.76 -2.82 14.61
C GLY A 222 -14.92 -2.62 15.59
N ILE A 223 -14.95 -1.48 16.29
CA ILE A 223 -16.04 -1.13 17.21
C ILE A 223 -17.36 -1.01 16.45
N MET A 224 -17.38 -0.34 15.30
CA MET A 224 -18.58 -0.21 14.47
C MET A 224 -19.08 -1.57 13.97
N GLY A 225 -18.18 -2.47 13.55
CA GLY A 225 -18.53 -3.82 13.10
C GLY A 225 -19.15 -4.68 14.21
N ILE A 226 -18.64 -4.55 15.44
CA ILE A 226 -19.20 -5.20 16.63
C ILE A 226 -20.58 -4.62 16.96
N PHE A 227 -20.73 -3.29 16.92
CA PHE A 227 -21.99 -2.62 17.23
C PHE A 227 -23.11 -2.97 16.23
N LEU A 228 -22.76 -3.09 14.94
CA LEU A 228 -23.69 -3.50 13.88
C LEU A 228 -23.99 -5.01 13.89
N GLY A 229 -23.42 -5.79 14.82
CA GLY A 229 -23.61 -7.24 14.91
C GLY A 229 -23.00 -8.03 13.74
N LYS A 230 -22.20 -7.38 12.89
CA LYS A 230 -21.56 -8.01 11.73
C LYS A 230 -20.25 -8.72 12.05
N MET A 231 -19.70 -8.48 13.25
CA MET A 231 -18.42 -9.05 13.69
C MET A 231 -18.51 -9.59 15.11
N GLY A 232 -17.93 -10.77 15.32
CA GLY A 232 -17.78 -11.33 16.67
C GLY A 232 -16.71 -10.60 17.46
N LYS A 233 -16.88 -10.47 18.79
CA LYS A 233 -15.93 -9.80 19.70
C LYS A 233 -14.50 -10.36 19.69
N LYS A 234 -14.28 -11.56 19.13
CA LYS A 234 -12.98 -12.26 19.04
C LYS A 234 -12.58 -12.60 17.60
N GLN A 235 -13.24 -12.01 16.60
CA GLN A 235 -12.91 -12.27 15.21
C GLN A 235 -11.59 -11.56 14.86
N ALA A 236 -10.64 -12.31 14.31
CA ALA A 236 -9.39 -11.75 13.83
C ALA A 236 -9.66 -10.78 12.66
N ILE A 237 -9.04 -9.61 12.71
CA ILE A 237 -9.14 -8.58 11.67
C ILE A 237 -7.73 -8.41 11.06
N PRO A 238 -7.57 -8.45 9.73
CA PRO A 238 -6.28 -8.18 9.10
C PRO A 238 -5.87 -6.73 9.40
N PHE A 239 -4.70 -6.54 10.02
CA PHE A 239 -4.22 -5.22 10.43
C PHE A 239 -3.41 -4.52 9.32
N GLY A 240 -2.87 -5.29 8.36
CA GLY A 240 -2.11 -4.80 7.22
C GLY A 240 -2.85 -3.72 6.39
N PRO A 241 -4.14 -3.86 6.07
CA PRO A 241 -4.91 -2.83 5.39
C PRO A 241 -4.96 -1.49 6.14
N PHE A 242 -5.08 -1.52 7.47
CA PHE A 242 -5.11 -0.30 8.26
C PHE A 242 -3.72 0.35 8.35
N LEU A 243 -2.66 -0.44 8.43
CA LEU A 243 -1.28 0.05 8.33
C LEU A 243 -1.00 0.70 6.98
N ALA A 244 -1.40 0.05 5.88
CA ALA A 244 -1.25 0.60 4.54
C ALA A 244 -2.03 1.90 4.35
N LEU A 245 -3.25 1.98 4.90
CA LEU A 245 -4.06 3.19 4.88
C LEU A 245 -3.44 4.30 5.74
N GLY A 246 -2.95 3.98 6.94
CA GLY A 246 -2.22 4.93 7.80
C GLY A 246 -0.95 5.46 7.13
N ALA A 247 -0.22 4.62 6.40
CA ALA A 247 0.96 5.00 5.63
C ALA A 247 0.58 5.91 4.45
N LEU A 248 -0.48 5.58 3.71
CA LEU A 248 -1.02 6.44 2.66
C LEU A 248 -1.36 7.83 3.21
N MET A 249 -2.04 7.91 4.34
CA MET A 249 -2.36 9.18 4.99
C MET A 249 -1.11 9.93 5.45
N SER A 250 -0.12 9.20 5.96
CA SER A 250 1.14 9.77 6.46
C SER A 250 1.99 10.36 5.33
N VAL A 251 1.94 9.81 4.11
CA VAL A 251 2.60 10.41 2.93
C VAL A 251 2.14 11.86 2.73
N PHE A 252 0.85 12.16 2.90
CA PHE A 252 0.30 13.49 2.60
C PHE A 252 0.20 14.42 3.81
N TRP A 253 0.04 13.86 5.01
CA TRP A 253 -0.34 14.64 6.21
C TRP A 253 0.61 14.49 7.39
N SER A 254 1.63 13.63 7.34
CA SER A 254 2.52 13.43 8.50
C SER A 254 3.16 14.72 8.97
N ASP A 255 3.74 15.51 8.07
CA ASP A 255 4.37 16.79 8.42
C ASP A 255 3.39 17.74 9.11
N LYS A 256 2.18 17.88 8.56
CA LYS A 256 1.13 18.75 9.13
C LYS A 256 0.69 18.28 10.51
N ILE A 257 0.55 16.97 10.70
CA ILE A 257 0.16 16.36 11.98
C ILE A 257 1.27 16.58 13.02
N ILE A 258 2.52 16.37 12.63
CA ILE A 258 3.68 16.55 13.51
C ILE A 258 3.83 18.02 13.90
N SER A 259 3.75 18.94 12.94
CA SER A 259 3.82 20.37 13.22
C SER A 259 2.68 20.83 14.12
N ALA A 260 1.44 20.38 13.88
CA ALA A 260 0.31 20.69 14.75
C ALA A 260 0.53 20.18 16.19
N TYR A 261 1.07 18.97 16.34
CA TYR A 261 1.42 18.42 17.64
C TYR A 261 2.50 19.25 18.35
N GLN A 262 3.56 19.63 17.64
CA GLN A 262 4.63 20.48 18.18
C GLN A 262 4.09 21.84 18.61
N THR A 263 3.26 22.50 17.78
CA THR A 263 2.69 23.81 18.13
C THR A 263 1.76 23.74 19.34
N ILE A 264 0.96 22.69 19.48
CA ILE A 264 -0.01 22.57 20.59
C ILE A 264 0.69 22.23 21.91
N PHE A 265 1.62 21.28 21.90
CA PHE A 265 2.21 20.72 23.13
C PHE A 265 3.58 21.30 23.48
N PHE A 266 4.32 21.80 22.49
CA PHE A 266 5.66 22.38 22.66
C PHE A 266 5.78 23.76 21.98
N PRO A 267 4.91 24.74 22.31
CA PRO A 267 4.88 26.06 21.65
C PRO A 267 6.15 26.92 21.85
N LEU A 268 7.08 26.48 22.70
CA LEU A 268 8.29 27.20 23.09
C LEU A 268 9.58 26.63 22.44
N LEU A 269 9.47 25.59 21.61
CA LEU A 269 10.53 25.06 20.74
C LEU A 269 10.34 25.57 19.31
#